data_AF-A0A258SP86-F1
#
_entry.id   AF-A0A258SP86-F1
#
_cell.length_a   1.000
_cell.length_b   1.000
_cell.length_c   1.000
_cell.angle_alpha   90.00
_cell.angle_beta   90.00
_cell.angle_gamma   90.00
#
_symmetry.space_group_name_H-M   'P 1'
#
loop_
_entity.id
_entity.type
_entity.pdbx_description
1 polymer ?
#
loop_
_entity_poly.entity_id
_entity_poly.type
_entity_poly.pdbx_seq_one_letter_code
_entity_poly.pdbx_strand_id
1 'polypeptide(L)'
;MSVIFRWFSISAVIVALDLYTKHLVQNAFVYGEHLTINTYFDLVRYHNEGAAFSFLANAGGWQKWFFTAITAIAVIVITYL
;
A
#
# COMPACT_ATOMS: atom_id res chain seq x y z
N MET A 1 20.05 4.20 19.35
CA MET A 1 18.69 3.87 19.84
C MET A 1 17.67 4.99 19.54
N SER A 2 17.91 6.26 19.89
CA SER A 2 16.92 7.35 19.68
C SER A 2 16.54 7.61 18.21
N VAL A 3 17.49 7.48 17.27
CA VAL A 3 17.26 7.74 15.84
C VAL A 3 16.29 6.73 15.23
N ILE A 4 16.39 5.45 15.59
CA ILE A 4 15.54 4.39 15.03
C ILE A 4 14.08 4.53 15.48
N PHE A 5 13.87 4.88 16.75
CA PHE A 5 12.54 5.14 17.29
C PHE A 5 11.87 6.34 16.62
N ARG A 6 12.64 7.39 16.29
CA ARG A 6 12.13 8.54 15.53
C ARG A 6 11.62 8.10 14.15
N TRP A 7 12.39 7.27 13.44
CA TRP A 7 11.99 6.77 12.12
C TRP A 7 10.78 5.84 12.19
N PHE A 8 10.74 4.91 13.15
CA PHE A 8 9.57 4.06 13.35
C PHE A 8 8.31 4.85 13.74
N SER A 9 8.46 5.94 14.50
CA SER A 9 7.34 6.83 14.81
C SER A 9 6.79 7.50 13.56
N ILE A 10 7.67 7.98 12.68
CA ILE A 10 7.27 8.55 11.38
C ILE A 10 6.58 7.48 10.52
N SER A 11 7.14 6.28 10.42
CA SER A 11 6.53 5.17 9.68
C SER A 11 5.15 4.81 10.22
N ALA A 12 4.97 4.77 11.55
CA ALA A 12 3.68 4.49 12.16
C ALA A 12 2.62 5.55 11.78
N VAL A 13 3.00 6.83 11.79
CA VAL A 13 2.11 7.92 11.33
C VAL A 13 1.76 7.76 9.86
N ILE A 14 2.73 7.44 9.00
CA ILE A 14 2.48 7.20 7.57
C ILE A 14 1.50 6.04 7.36
N VAL A 15 1.69 4.91 8.06
CA VAL A 15 0.77 3.76 8.00
C VAL A 15 -0.62 4.14 8.47
N ALA A 16 -0.74 4.91 9.56
CA ALA A 16 -2.04 5.37 10.05
C ALA A 16 -2.77 6.25 9.03
N LEU A 17 -2.05 7.19 8.39
CA LEU A 17 -2.61 8.06 7.35
C LEU A 17 -3.00 7.27 6.09
N ASP A 18 -2.18 6.32 5.65
CA ASP A 18 -2.49 5.44 4.52
C ASP A 18 -3.76 4.60 4.77
N LEU A 19 -3.87 3.98 5.95
CA LEU A 19 -5.06 3.20 6.30
C LEU A 19 -6.31 4.09 6.43
N TYR A 20 -6.16 5.27 7.04
CA TYR A 20 -7.27 6.21 7.20
C TYR A 20 -7.77 6.74 5.85
N THR A 21 -6.87 7.14 4.96
CA THR A 21 -7.25 7.61 3.61
C THR A 21 -7.89 6.52 2.77
N LYS A 22 -7.42 5.26 2.84
CA LYS A 22 -8.10 4.11 2.22
C LYS A 22 -9.50 3.91 2.77
N HIS A 23 -9.69 4.02 4.08
CA HIS A 23 -11.00 3.92 4.72
C HIS A 23 -11.96 5.00 4.20
N LEU A 24 -11.51 6.26 4.09
CA LEU A 24 -12.31 7.33 3.51
C LEU A 24 -12.75 7.03 2.06
N VAL A 25 -11.83 6.57 1.21
CA VAL A 25 -12.15 6.22 -0.18
C VAL A 25 -13.12 5.04 -0.27
N GLN A 26 -12.95 4.01 0.58
CA GLN A 26 -13.86 2.85 0.60
C GLN A 26 -15.29 3.20 1.02
N ASN A 27 -15.45 4.22 1.87
CA ASN A 27 -16.76 4.69 2.32
C ASN A 27 -17.39 5.69 1.33
N ALA A 28 -16.59 6.47 0.61
CA ALA A 28 -17.09 7.52 -0.27
C ALA A 28 -17.34 7.06 -1.72
N PHE A 29 -16.64 6.02 -2.19
CA PHE A 29 -16.68 5.58 -3.59
C PHE A 29 -17.13 4.12 -3.72
N VAL A 30 -17.86 3.80 -4.78
CA VAL A 30 -18.08 2.43 -5.23
C VAL A 30 -16.86 1.94 -6.02
N TYR A 31 -16.66 0.63 -6.11
CA TYR A 31 -15.53 0.08 -6.88
C TYR A 31 -15.57 0.53 -8.35
N GLY A 32 -14.45 1.05 -8.86
CA GLY A 32 -14.31 1.56 -10.22
C GLY A 32 -14.78 3.01 -10.42
N GLU A 33 -15.38 3.63 -9.40
CA GLU A 33 -15.78 5.03 -9.45
C GLU A 33 -14.56 5.95 -9.43
N HIS A 34 -14.63 7.05 -10.20
CA HIS A 34 -13.61 8.07 -10.30
C HIS A 34 -14.18 9.47 -10.04
N LEU A 35 -13.39 10.30 -9.37
CA LEU A 35 -13.61 11.74 -9.20
C LEU A 35 -12.44 12.49 -9.85
N THR A 36 -12.73 13.19 -10.94
CA THR A 36 -11.76 14.07 -11.59
C THR A 36 -11.57 15.34 -10.79
N ILE A 37 -10.36 15.57 -10.28
CA ILE A 37 -10.02 16.79 -9.53
C ILE A 37 -9.52 17.87 -10.48
N ASN A 38 -8.70 17.48 -11.46
CA ASN A 38 -8.20 18.38 -12.51
C ASN A 38 -7.84 17.58 -13.77
N THR A 39 -7.32 18.26 -14.79
CA THR A 39 -7.01 17.66 -16.11
C THR A 39 -5.93 16.57 -16.10
N TYR A 40 -5.23 16.36 -14.98
CA TYR A 40 -4.15 15.37 -14.84
C TYR A 40 -4.34 14.40 -13.68
N PHE A 41 -5.41 14.56 -12.88
CA PHE A 41 -5.58 13.78 -11.66
C PHE A 41 -7.04 13.38 -11.41
N ASP A 42 -7.23 12.06 -11.35
CA ASP A 42 -8.45 11.40 -10.88
C ASP A 42 -8.18 10.68 -9.56
N LEU A 43 -9.11 10.84 -8.61
CA LEU A 43 -9.19 9.97 -7.44
C LEU A 43 -10.11 8.79 -7.76
N VAL A 44 -9.58 7.56 -7.70
CA VAL A 44 -10.29 6.35 -8.12
C VAL A 44 -10.26 5.29 -7.03
N ARG A 45 -11.38 4.60 -6.80
CA ARG A 45 -11.38 3.38 -6.00
C ARG A 45 -11.10 2.16 -6.87
N TYR A 46 -9.89 1.63 -6.74
CA TYR A 46 -9.50 0.36 -7.36
C TYR A 46 -8.71 -0.52 -6.39
N HIS A 47 -8.81 -1.83 -6.54
CA HIS A 47 -8.08 -2.79 -5.72
C HIS A 47 -6.99 -3.45 -6.58
N ASN A 48 -5.75 -3.38 -6.11
CA ASN A 48 -4.62 -3.98 -6.81
C ASN A 48 -4.34 -5.38 -6.26
N GLU A 49 -4.78 -6.40 -6.98
CA GLU A 49 -4.53 -7.82 -6.67
C GLU A 49 -3.16 -8.31 -7.18
N GLY A 50 -2.26 -7.40 -7.56
CA GLY A 50 -0.95 -7.74 -8.13
C GLY A 50 -0.96 -7.82 -9.67
N ALA A 51 -1.77 -6.98 -10.33
CA ALA A 51 -1.96 -6.98 -11.79
C ALA A 51 -0.66 -6.74 -12.58
N ALA A 52 0.35 -6.10 -11.99
CA ALA A 52 1.67 -5.94 -12.60
C ALA A 52 2.40 -7.28 -12.84
N PHE A 53 1.99 -8.35 -12.14
CA PHE A 53 2.50 -9.72 -12.29
C PHE A 53 1.45 -10.64 -12.92
N SER A 54 0.60 -10.09 -13.80
CA SER A 54 -0.62 -10.71 -14.34
C SER A 54 -0.44 -12.09 -14.97
N PHE A 55 0.75 -12.41 -15.49
CA PHE A 55 1.04 -13.76 -16.01
C PHE A 55 0.88 -14.85 -14.94
N LEU A 56 1.00 -14.49 -13.65
CA LEU A 56 0.78 -15.36 -12.50
C LEU A 56 -0.41 -14.92 -11.64
N ALA A 57 -1.22 -13.95 -12.07
CA ALA A 57 -2.38 -13.45 -11.31
C ALA A 57 -3.33 -14.59 -10.90
N ASN A 58 -3.55 -15.55 -11.80
CA ASN A 58 -4.46 -16.67 -11.57
C ASN A 58 -3.83 -17.84 -10.79
N ALA A 59 -2.55 -17.76 -10.40
CA ALA A 59 -1.85 -18.82 -9.67
C ALA A 59 -2.07 -18.76 -8.14
N GLY A 60 -3.32 -18.58 -7.70
CA GLY A 60 -3.70 -18.79 -6.30
C GLY A 60 -3.28 -17.71 -5.29
N GLY A 61 -3.17 -16.43 -5.70
CA GLY A 61 -2.97 -15.31 -4.77
C GLY A 61 -1.60 -15.27 -4.07
N TRP A 62 -0.61 -16.02 -4.58
CA TRP A 62 0.76 -16.10 -4.05
C TRP A 62 1.43 -14.73 -3.89
N GLN A 63 1.02 -13.73 -4.69
CA GLN A 63 1.53 -12.37 -4.69
C GLN A 63 1.51 -11.77 -3.28
N LYS A 64 0.42 -11.98 -2.54
CA LYS A 64 0.26 -11.44 -1.18
C LYS A 64 1.37 -11.92 -0.26
N TRP A 65 1.60 -13.23 -0.24
CA TRP A 65 2.60 -13.85 0.64
C TRP A 65 4.03 -13.52 0.18
N PHE A 66 4.28 -13.55 -1.13
CA PHE A 66 5.57 -13.20 -1.71
C PHE A 66 5.97 -11.75 -1.39
N PHE A 67 5.09 -10.78 -1.64
CA PHE A 67 5.39 -9.38 -1.34
C PHE A 67 5.50 -9.12 0.16
N THR A 68 4.69 -9.79 0.99
CA THR A 68 4.84 -9.71 2.45
C THR A 68 6.23 -10.17 2.89
N ALA A 69 6.73 -11.28 2.35
CA ALA A 69 8.06 -11.79 2.66
C ALA A 69 9.17 -10.83 2.21
N ILE A 70 9.10 -10.29 0.99
CA ILE A 70 10.06 -9.29 0.50
C ILE A 70 10.06 -8.05 1.38
N THR A 71 8.88 -7.52 1.73
CA THR A 71 8.78 -6.36 2.62
C THR A 71 9.39 -6.64 3.99
N ALA A 72 9.12 -7.80 4.59
CA ALA A 72 9.70 -8.16 5.89
C ALA A 72 11.24 -8.21 5.83
N ILE A 73 11.81 -8.85 4.80
CA ILE A 73 13.25 -8.90 4.59
C ILE A 73 13.83 -7.49 4.41
N ALA A 74 13.20 -6.65 3.57
CA ALA A 74 13.64 -5.29 3.34
C ALA A 74 13.64 -4.46 4.63
N VAL A 75 12.59 -4.55 5.45
CA VAL A 75 12.51 -3.87 6.74
C VAL A 75 13.65 -4.30 7.67
N ILE A 76 13.94 -5.61 7.77
CA ILE A 76 15.04 -6.12 8.59
C ILE A 76 16.39 -5.57 8.09
N VAL A 77 16.65 -5.65 6.78
CA VAL A 77 17.91 -5.21 6.18
C VAL A 77 18.10 -3.71 6.37
N ILE A 78 17.10 -2.88 6.05
CA ILE A 78 17.17 -1.42 6.19
C ILE A 78 17.34 -1.00 7.65
N THR A 79 16.76 -1.74 8.60
CA THR A 79 16.90 -1.43 10.03
C THR A 79 18.27 -1.84 10.58
N TYR A 80 18.89 -2.87 10.01
CA TYR A 80 20.20 -3.39 10.42
C TYR A 80 21.38 -2.57 9.87
N LEU A 81 21.26 -2.09 8.61
CA LEU A 81 22.25 -1.23 7.96
C LEU A 81 22.28 0.17 8.58
#